data_AF-E4YNS6-F1
#
_entry.id   AF-E4YNS6-F1
#
_cell.length_a   1.000
_cell.length_b   1.000
_cell.length_c   1.000
_cell.angle_alpha   90.00
_cell.angle_beta   90.00
_cell.angle_gamma   90.00
#
_symmetry.space_group_name_H-M   'P 1'
#
loop_
_entity.id
_entity.type
_entity.pdbx_description
1 polymer ?
#
loop_
_entity_poly.entity_id
_entity_poly.type
_entity_poly.pdbx_seq_one_letter_code
_entity_poly.pdbx_strand_id
1 'polypeptide(L)'
;FKDWGKHCPKWPSCKIFKLGIETPEIFAQKITKLLTEKNIFKIYIAAPPDQATTVANFRYEIQKIDAKFEVLVGTDAEKLLEARRSLLFPNCSFLKKHFNNIFSITEQEICFHSKLFIRADQSTWSGNIRQERIAWAAQNSTSENLELSKVLDLKLD
;
A
#
# COMPACT_ATOMS: atom_id res chain seq x y z
N PHE A 1 -7.43 -13.45 -7.18
CA PHE A 1 -7.26 -12.01 -6.89
C PHE A 1 -8.44 -11.16 -7.41
N LYS A 2 -9.70 -11.55 -7.16
CA LYS A 2 -10.91 -10.74 -7.43
C LYS A 2 -11.86 -10.83 -6.22
N ASP A 3 -11.28 -10.70 -5.03
CA ASP A 3 -11.96 -11.11 -3.79
C ASP A 3 -12.46 -9.89 -3.01
N TRP A 4 -11.61 -8.86 -2.90
CA TRP A 4 -11.90 -7.67 -2.11
C TRP A 4 -13.11 -6.88 -2.63
N GLY A 5 -13.18 -6.65 -3.95
CA GLY A 5 -14.34 -5.99 -4.57
C GLY A 5 -15.64 -6.77 -4.45
N LYS A 6 -15.58 -8.11 -4.40
CA LYS A 6 -16.76 -8.97 -4.22
C LYS A 6 -17.26 -9.00 -2.78
N HIS A 7 -16.36 -8.87 -1.81
CA HIS A 7 -16.69 -8.89 -0.38
C HIS A 7 -16.95 -7.49 0.21
N CYS A 8 -16.60 -6.42 -0.52
CA CYS A 8 -16.79 -5.02 -0.12
C CYS A 8 -18.18 -4.72 0.47
N PRO A 9 -19.33 -5.15 -0.11
CA PRO A 9 -20.64 -4.80 0.43
C PRO A 9 -20.88 -5.28 1.87
N LYS A 10 -20.09 -6.25 2.35
CA LYS A 10 -20.21 -6.84 3.68
C LYS A 10 -19.16 -6.34 4.66
N TRP A 11 -18.18 -5.54 4.22
CA TRP A 11 -17.04 -5.14 5.03
C TRP A 11 -17.11 -3.66 5.39
N PRO A 12 -17.01 -3.30 6.69
CA PRO A 12 -16.94 -1.91 7.12
C PRO A 12 -15.85 -1.10 6.40
N SER A 13 -14.71 -1.73 6.09
CA SER A 13 -13.61 -1.10 5.33
C SER A 13 -13.97 -0.69 3.90
N CYS A 14 -15.12 -1.11 3.36
CA CYS A 14 -15.59 -0.70 2.05
C CYS A 14 -15.82 0.82 1.95
N LYS A 15 -16.14 1.49 3.07
CA LYS A 15 -16.25 2.97 3.12
C LYS A 15 -14.95 3.66 2.67
N ILE A 16 -13.80 3.09 3.00
CA ILE A 16 -12.48 3.61 2.58
C ILE A 16 -12.34 3.53 1.06
N PHE A 17 -12.67 2.38 0.48
CA PHE A 17 -12.56 2.16 -0.96
C PHE A 17 -13.56 3.03 -1.74
N LYS A 18 -14.79 3.13 -1.23
CA LYS A 18 -15.83 4.00 -1.78
C LYS A 18 -15.36 5.46 -1.79
N LEU A 19 -14.82 5.97 -0.68
CA LEU A 19 -14.23 7.31 -0.62
C LEU A 19 -13.09 7.48 -1.63
N GLY A 20 -12.24 6.46 -1.78
CA GLY A 20 -11.15 6.47 -2.75
C GLY A 20 -11.58 6.45 -4.22
N ILE A 21 -12.69 5.80 -4.55
CA ILE A 21 -13.24 5.79 -5.92
C ILE A 21 -14.04 7.05 -6.21
N GLU A 22 -14.92 7.44 -5.29
CA GLU A 22 -15.89 8.50 -5.52
C GLU A 22 -15.27 9.89 -5.33
N THR A 23 -14.31 10.02 -4.42
CA THR A 23 -13.66 11.29 -4.05
C THR A 23 -12.15 11.11 -3.84
N PRO A 24 -11.39 10.69 -4.88
CA PRO A 24 -9.95 10.46 -4.79
C PRO A 24 -9.15 11.72 -4.36
N GLU A 25 -9.68 12.91 -4.62
CA GLU A 25 -9.11 14.19 -4.19
C GLU A 25 -9.15 14.37 -2.66
N ILE A 26 -10.24 13.94 -1.99
CA ILE A 26 -10.35 13.99 -0.53
C ILE A 26 -9.36 13.01 0.10
N PHE A 27 -9.24 11.81 -0.49
CA PHE A 27 -8.23 10.84 -0.09
C PHE A 27 -6.82 11.45 -0.17
N ALA A 28 -6.47 12.05 -1.31
CA ALA A 28 -5.17 12.66 -1.53
C ALA A 28 -4.89 13.81 -0.55
N GLN A 29 -5.87 14.68 -0.28
CA GLN A 29 -5.73 15.80 0.67
C GLN A 29 -5.42 15.32 2.09
N LYS A 30 -6.16 14.32 2.59
CA LYS A 30 -5.96 13.80 3.94
C LYS A 30 -4.61 13.10 4.07
N ILE A 31 -4.23 12.29 3.09
CA ILE A 31 -2.94 11.59 3.06
C ILE A 31 -1.78 12.61 3.00
N THR A 32 -1.81 13.56 2.07
CA THR A 32 -0.73 14.55 1.90
C THR A 32 -0.57 15.47 3.09
N LYS A 33 -1.67 15.85 3.78
CA LYS A 33 -1.62 16.62 5.02
C LYS A 33 -0.79 15.90 6.09
N LEU A 34 -1.17 14.65 6.42
CA LEU A 34 -0.47 13.82 7.41
C LEU A 34 1.01 13.64 7.05
N LEU A 35 1.29 13.34 5.78
CA LEU A 35 2.66 13.08 5.34
C LEU A 35 3.53 14.35 5.37
N THR A 36 2.95 15.51 5.08
CA THR A 36 3.63 16.81 5.20
C THR A 36 3.98 17.11 6.66
N GLU A 37 3.05 16.91 7.59
CA GLU A 37 3.29 17.08 9.04
C GLU A 37 4.42 16.16 9.56
N LYS A 38 4.63 15.01 8.92
CA LYS A 38 5.67 14.03 9.27
C LYS A 38 6.97 14.15 8.47
N ASN A 39 7.04 15.13 7.57
CA ASN A 39 8.16 15.33 6.64
C ASN A 39 8.46 14.04 5.82
N ILE A 40 7.43 13.45 5.23
CA ILE A 40 7.49 12.25 4.39
C ILE A 40 7.00 12.60 2.99
N PHE A 41 7.83 12.41 1.97
CA PHE A 41 7.49 12.76 0.57
C PHE A 41 7.64 11.60 -0.41
N LYS A 42 8.17 10.45 0.02
CA LYS A 42 8.23 9.24 -0.78
C LYS A 42 7.20 8.24 -0.27
N ILE A 43 6.31 7.81 -1.14
CA ILE A 43 5.13 7.01 -0.81
C ILE A 43 5.17 5.75 -1.65
N TYR A 44 4.92 4.60 -1.03
CA TYR A 44 4.63 3.36 -1.72
C TYR A 44 3.19 2.94 -1.43
N ILE A 45 2.38 2.71 -2.46
CA ILE A 45 0.99 2.25 -2.33
C ILE A 45 0.91 0.79 -2.80
N ALA A 46 0.88 -0.12 -1.83
CA ALA A 46 0.59 -1.54 -2.07
C ALA A 46 -0.92 -1.75 -2.15
N ALA A 47 -1.39 -2.41 -3.20
CA ALA A 47 -2.79 -2.76 -3.35
C ALA A 47 -2.95 -4.02 -4.21
N PRO A 48 -4.07 -4.76 -4.06
CA PRO A 48 -4.42 -5.85 -4.95
C PRO A 48 -4.41 -5.43 -6.44
N PRO A 49 -4.02 -6.32 -7.38
CA PRO A 49 -3.96 -5.98 -8.80
C PRO A 49 -5.28 -5.47 -9.40
N ASP A 50 -6.42 -5.91 -8.87
CA ASP A 50 -7.75 -5.45 -9.29
C ASP A 50 -8.06 -4.00 -8.87
N GLN A 51 -7.18 -3.36 -8.09
CA GLN A 51 -7.28 -1.96 -7.69
C GLN A 51 -6.27 -1.05 -8.41
N ALA A 52 -5.56 -1.55 -9.43
CA ALA A 52 -4.51 -0.79 -10.13
C ALA A 52 -4.98 0.58 -10.65
N THR A 53 -6.20 0.66 -11.21
CA THR A 53 -6.78 1.93 -11.69
C THR A 53 -7.02 2.93 -10.56
N THR A 54 -7.58 2.47 -9.43
CA THR A 54 -7.81 3.33 -8.26
C THR A 54 -6.50 3.85 -7.69
N VAL A 55 -5.48 3.00 -7.61
CA VAL A 55 -4.14 3.39 -7.14
C VAL A 55 -3.47 4.39 -8.09
N ALA A 56 -3.64 4.22 -9.41
CA ALA A 56 -3.16 5.20 -10.38
C ALA A 56 -3.82 6.58 -10.20
N ASN A 57 -5.13 6.61 -9.90
CA ASN A 57 -5.85 7.85 -9.59
C ASN A 57 -5.35 8.50 -8.30
N PHE A 58 -5.07 7.72 -7.24
CA PHE A 58 -4.46 8.26 -6.01
C PHE A 58 -3.11 8.88 -6.28
N ARG A 59 -2.25 8.19 -7.04
CA ARG A 59 -0.96 8.73 -7.46
C ARG A 59 -1.13 10.07 -8.18
N TYR A 60 -2.04 10.14 -9.14
CA TYR A 60 -2.31 11.38 -9.88
C TYR A 60 -2.78 12.52 -8.95
N GLU A 61 -3.78 12.29 -8.09
CA GLU A 61 -4.30 13.34 -7.20
C GLU A 61 -3.28 13.78 -6.14
N ILE A 62 -2.46 12.88 -5.61
CA ILE A 62 -1.38 13.23 -4.67
C ILE A 62 -0.34 14.13 -5.35
N GLN A 63 0.11 13.75 -6.54
CA GLN A 63 1.15 14.49 -7.28
C GLN A 63 0.65 15.85 -7.78
N LYS A 64 -0.65 15.98 -8.01
CA LYS A 64 -1.31 17.25 -8.36
C LYS A 64 -1.33 18.24 -7.19
N ILE A 65 -1.42 17.77 -5.94
CA ILE A 65 -1.41 18.63 -4.75
C ILE A 65 -0.03 19.28 -4.55
N ASP A 66 1.03 18.48 -4.61
CA ASP A 66 2.40 18.97 -4.46
C ASP A 66 3.38 18.05 -5.19
N ALA A 67 4.16 18.64 -6.10
CA ALA A 67 5.13 17.94 -6.93
C ALA A 67 6.29 17.30 -6.15
N LYS A 68 6.48 17.67 -4.88
CA LYS A 68 7.49 17.04 -4.01
C LYS A 68 7.17 15.57 -3.69
N PHE A 69 5.92 15.14 -3.85
CA PHE A 69 5.52 13.77 -3.57
C PHE A 69 5.97 12.81 -4.68
N GLU A 70 6.89 11.92 -4.35
CA GLU A 70 7.23 10.75 -5.16
C GLU A 70 6.30 9.60 -4.78
N VAL A 71 5.39 9.22 -5.67
CA VAL A 71 4.44 8.12 -5.45
C VAL A 71 4.78 6.92 -6.33
N LEU A 72 5.16 5.83 -5.67
CA LEU A 72 5.42 4.53 -6.27
C LEU A 72 4.26 3.57 -5.98
N VAL A 73 3.97 2.69 -6.92
CA VAL A 73 2.83 1.75 -6.86
C VAL A 73 3.27 0.34 -7.27
N GLY A 74 2.38 -0.64 -7.12
CA GLY A 74 2.68 -2.04 -7.44
C GLY A 74 3.29 -2.27 -8.83
N THR A 75 2.86 -1.53 -9.86
CA THR A 75 3.43 -1.66 -11.21
C THR A 75 4.87 -1.16 -11.32
N ASP A 76 5.31 -0.25 -10.45
CA ASP A 76 6.71 0.19 -10.39
C ASP A 76 7.59 -0.90 -9.74
N ALA A 77 7.12 -1.51 -8.66
CA ALA A 77 7.81 -2.61 -7.98
C ALA A 77 7.85 -3.88 -8.85
N GLU A 78 6.76 -4.19 -9.56
CA GLU A 78 6.66 -5.35 -10.44
C GLU A 78 7.67 -5.27 -11.59
N LYS A 79 7.78 -4.10 -12.23
CA LYS A 79 8.79 -3.85 -13.28
C LYS A 79 10.20 -4.06 -12.77
N LEU A 80 10.52 -3.54 -11.57
CA LEU A 80 11.84 -3.71 -10.98
C LEU A 80 12.14 -5.19 -10.68
N LEU A 81 11.17 -5.90 -10.11
CA LEU A 81 11.32 -7.31 -9.76
C LEU A 81 11.48 -8.18 -11.02
N GLU A 82 10.71 -7.90 -12.07
CA GLU A 82 10.78 -8.63 -13.34
C GLU A 82 12.11 -8.38 -14.08
N ALA A 83 12.62 -7.15 -14.05
CA ALA A 83 13.94 -6.83 -14.58
C ALA A 83 15.05 -7.60 -13.83
N ARG A 84 14.98 -7.65 -12.50
CA ARG A 84 15.93 -8.41 -11.66
C ARG A 84 15.82 -9.91 -11.89
N ARG A 85 14.60 -10.45 -11.99
CA ARG A 85 14.34 -11.86 -12.30
C ARG A 85 14.97 -12.24 -13.64
N SER A 86 14.75 -11.44 -14.67
CA SER A 86 15.26 -11.72 -16.02
C SER A 86 16.78 -11.64 -16.11
N LEU A 87 17.40 -10.72 -15.37
CA LEU A 87 18.86 -10.56 -15.35
C LEU A 87 19.57 -11.65 -14.52
N LEU A 88 19.09 -11.91 -13.31
CA LEU A 88 19.78 -12.77 -12.33
C LEU A 88 19.34 -14.23 -12.41
N PHE A 89 18.12 -14.48 -12.88
CA PHE A 89 17.50 -15.80 -12.87
C PHE A 89 16.73 -16.11 -14.17
N PRO A 90 17.35 -15.95 -15.36
CA PRO A 90 16.66 -16.01 -16.64
C PRO A 90 15.89 -17.32 -16.87
N ASN A 91 16.42 -18.45 -16.39
CA ASN A 91 15.86 -19.79 -16.61
C ASN A 91 15.22 -20.40 -15.35
N CYS A 92 14.92 -19.61 -14.32
CA CYS A 92 14.35 -20.14 -13.08
C CYS A 92 12.83 -20.33 -13.19
N SER A 93 12.42 -21.56 -13.50
CA SER A 93 10.99 -21.93 -13.62
C SER A 93 10.23 -21.76 -12.30
N PHE A 94 10.86 -21.98 -11.16
CA PHE A 94 10.27 -21.77 -9.84
C PHE A 94 9.87 -20.31 -9.65
N LEU A 95 10.79 -19.37 -9.87
CA LEU A 95 10.50 -17.94 -9.72
C LEU A 95 9.39 -17.50 -10.67
N LYS A 96 9.40 -17.98 -11.93
CA LYS A 96 8.33 -17.68 -12.89
C LYS A 96 6.97 -18.19 -12.42
N LYS A 97 6.92 -19.43 -11.90
CA LYS A 97 5.67 -20.05 -11.41
C LYS A 97 5.13 -19.36 -10.15
N HIS A 98 6.01 -18.88 -9.28
CA HIS A 98 5.66 -18.32 -7.98
C HIS A 98 5.77 -16.79 -7.91
N PHE A 99 5.88 -16.12 -9.07
CA PHE A 99 6.17 -14.68 -9.14
C PHE A 99 5.20 -13.83 -8.31
N ASN A 100 3.90 -14.09 -8.37
CA ASN A 100 2.91 -13.33 -7.60
C ASN A 100 3.12 -13.44 -6.08
N ASN A 101 3.55 -14.61 -5.58
CA ASN A 101 3.84 -14.79 -4.16
C ASN A 101 5.11 -14.02 -3.78
N ILE A 102 6.15 -14.10 -4.61
CA ILE A 102 7.41 -13.38 -4.42
C ILE A 102 7.19 -11.86 -4.48
N PHE A 103 6.35 -11.40 -5.41
CA PHE A 103 5.95 -10.01 -5.53
C PHE A 103 5.21 -9.54 -4.27
N SER A 104 4.21 -10.31 -3.81
CA SER A 104 3.48 -10.01 -2.56
C SER A 104 4.39 -9.95 -1.33
N ILE A 105 5.41 -10.81 -1.24
CA ILE A 105 6.41 -10.76 -0.16
C ILE A 105 7.31 -9.54 -0.31
N THR A 106 7.74 -9.22 -1.54
CA THR A 106 8.52 -8.00 -1.83
C THR A 106 7.76 -6.74 -1.40
N GLU A 107 6.46 -6.66 -1.68
CA GLU A 107 5.63 -5.54 -1.24
C GLU A 107 5.48 -5.47 0.29
N GLN A 108 5.32 -6.62 0.96
CA GLN A 108 5.32 -6.69 2.42
C GLN A 108 6.62 -6.14 3.01
N GLU A 109 7.76 -6.47 2.42
CA GLU A 109 9.08 -6.01 2.86
C GLU A 109 9.26 -4.50 2.67
N ILE A 110 8.82 -3.95 1.53
CA ILE A 110 8.81 -2.50 1.30
C ILE A 110 7.98 -1.79 2.37
N CYS A 111 6.79 -2.32 2.67
CA CYS A 111 5.92 -1.78 3.72
C CYS A 111 6.52 -1.96 5.12
N PHE A 112 7.17 -3.08 5.41
CA PHE A 112 7.84 -3.37 6.68
C PHE A 112 8.95 -2.36 6.97
N HIS A 113 9.75 -1.97 5.98
CA HIS A 113 10.84 -1.00 6.13
C HIS A 113 10.42 0.47 6.09
N SER A 114 9.14 0.76 5.87
CA SER A 114 8.65 2.14 5.80
C SER A 114 8.79 2.89 7.14
N LYS A 115 9.09 4.19 7.10
CA LYS A 115 9.09 5.05 8.30
C LYS A 115 7.72 5.09 8.97
N LEU A 116 6.67 5.24 8.16
CA LEU A 116 5.27 5.22 8.56
C LEU A 116 4.54 4.18 7.73
N PHE A 117 3.83 3.26 8.39
CA PHE A 117 2.98 2.29 7.72
C PHE A 117 1.50 2.61 7.96
N ILE A 118 0.79 3.01 6.90
CA ILE A 118 -0.65 3.22 6.90
C ILE A 118 -1.30 1.94 6.38
N ARG A 119 -1.97 1.20 7.25
CA ARG A 119 -2.54 -0.12 6.96
C ARG A 119 -4.02 -0.03 6.60
N ALA A 120 -4.49 -0.93 5.74
CA ALA A 120 -5.92 -1.20 5.65
C ALA A 120 -6.44 -1.87 6.94
N ASP A 121 -7.57 -1.39 7.47
CA ASP A 121 -8.10 -1.75 8.79
C ASP A 121 -8.42 -3.23 8.98
N GLN A 122 -8.91 -3.91 7.95
CA GLN A 122 -9.43 -5.28 8.00
C GLN A 122 -8.67 -6.25 7.08
N SER A 123 -7.52 -5.85 6.55
CA SER A 123 -6.71 -6.73 5.70
C SER A 123 -5.78 -7.60 6.56
N THR A 124 -5.87 -8.92 6.39
CA THR A 124 -4.91 -9.86 7.00
C THR A 124 -3.51 -9.67 6.43
N TRP A 125 -3.39 -9.29 5.15
CA TRP A 125 -2.12 -8.99 4.50
C TRP A 125 -1.40 -7.82 5.17
N SER A 126 -2.08 -6.68 5.38
CA SER A 126 -1.49 -5.55 6.11
C SER A 126 -1.38 -5.80 7.61
N GLY A 127 -2.24 -6.68 8.15
CA GLY A 127 -2.19 -7.16 9.52
C GLY A 127 -0.89 -7.90 9.83
N ASN A 128 -0.43 -8.79 8.94
CA ASN A 128 0.84 -9.50 9.11
C ASN A 128 2.02 -8.53 9.22
N ILE A 129 2.12 -7.56 8.30
CA ILE A 129 3.17 -6.52 8.31
C ILE A 129 3.14 -5.73 9.63
N ARG A 130 1.94 -5.36 10.11
CA ARG A 130 1.80 -4.66 11.40
C ARG A 130 2.38 -5.49 12.54
N GLN A 131 2.08 -6.79 12.61
CA GLN A 131 2.56 -7.63 13.70
C GLN A 131 4.08 -7.79 13.66
N GLU A 132 4.66 -7.95 12.48
CA GLU A 132 6.12 -7.99 12.30
C GLU A 132 6.76 -6.66 12.73
N ARG A 133 6.21 -5.53 12.29
CA ARG A 133 6.68 -4.18 12.69
C ARG A 133 6.60 -3.95 14.19
N ILE A 134 5.55 -4.45 14.86
CA ILE A 134 5.40 -4.36 16.32
C ILE A 134 6.48 -5.21 17.01
N ALA A 135 6.67 -6.45 16.57
CA ALA A 135 7.69 -7.34 17.12
C ALA A 135 9.11 -6.77 16.96
N TRP A 136 9.40 -6.19 15.79
CA TRP A 136 10.69 -5.53 15.53
C TRP A 136 10.89 -4.27 16.37
N ALA A 137 9.85 -3.44 16.50
CA ALA A 137 9.93 -2.19 17.28
C ALA A 137 10.14 -2.44 18.78
N ALA A 138 9.62 -3.54 19.32
CA ALA A 138 9.91 -3.96 20.69
C ALA A 138 11.41 -4.18 20.96
N GLN A 139 12.21 -4.38 19.91
CA GLN A 139 13.65 -4.61 19.99
C GLN A 139 14.49 -3.41 19.51
N ASN A 140 13.93 -2.50 18.70
CA ASN A 140 14.69 -1.47 17.97
C ASN A 140 14.15 -0.03 18.08
N SER A 141 13.12 0.20 18.90
CA SER A 141 12.64 1.55 19.27
C SER A 141 12.21 2.47 18.11
N THR A 142 11.38 1.97 17.17
CA THR A 142 10.19 2.69 16.62
C THR A 142 9.67 2.03 15.33
N SER A 143 8.37 1.74 15.28
CA SER A 143 7.65 1.60 14.01
C SER A 143 6.30 2.31 14.13
N GLU A 144 6.08 3.38 13.36
CA GLU A 144 4.79 4.05 13.38
C GLU A 144 3.82 3.29 12.49
N ASN A 145 2.64 2.97 13.04
CA ASN A 145 1.60 2.22 12.37
C ASN A 145 0.26 2.93 12.57
N LEU A 146 -0.42 3.28 11.48
CA LEU A 146 -1.73 3.94 11.49
C LEU A 146 -2.75 3.15 10.70
N GLU A 147 -4.00 3.21 11.12
CA GLU A 147 -5.14 2.70 10.37
C GLU A 147 -5.57 3.72 9.31
N LEU A 148 -5.84 3.24 8.10
CA LEU A 148 -6.26 4.11 7.00
C LEU A 148 -7.59 4.81 7.31
N SER A 149 -8.52 4.15 8.01
CA SER A 149 -9.75 4.79 8.48
C SER A 149 -9.49 6.03 9.34
N LYS A 150 -8.52 5.96 10.27
CA LYS A 150 -8.14 7.08 11.14
C LYS A 150 -7.53 8.23 10.36
N VAL A 151 -6.68 7.93 9.37
CA VAL A 151 -6.11 8.94 8.49
C VAL A 151 -7.19 9.63 7.64
N LEU A 152 -8.23 8.88 7.28
CA LEU A 152 -9.33 9.37 6.45
C LEU A 152 -10.50 9.97 7.26
N ASP A 153 -10.41 10.04 8.59
CA ASP A 153 -11.50 10.42 9.49
C ASP A 153 -12.81 9.63 9.27
N LEU A 154 -12.68 8.34 8.95
CA LEU A 154 -13.80 7.43 8.69
C LEU A 154 -14.11 6.57 9.91
N LYS A 155 -15.40 6.53 10.30
CA LYS A 155 -15.91 5.54 11.25
C LYS A 155 -16.30 4.26 10.51
N LEU A 156 -15.61 3.17 10.85
CA LEU A 156 -15.95 1.82 10.42
C LEU A 156 -16.83 1.22 11.53
N ASP A 157 -18.13 1.13 11.27
CA ASP A 157 -19.12 0.56 12.19
C ASP A 157 -19.26 -0.96 11.96
#